data_AF-A0A5E4HGB8-F1
#
_entry.id   AF-A0A5E4HGB8-F1
#
_cell.length_a   1.000
_cell.length_b   1.000
_cell.length_c   1.000
_cell.angle_alpha   90.00
_cell.angle_beta   90.00
_cell.angle_gamma   90.00
#
_symmetry.space_group_name_H-M   'P 1'
#
loop_
_entity.id
_entity.type
_entity.pdbx_description
1 polymer ?
#
loop_
_entity_poly.entity_id
_entity_poly.type
_entity_poly.pdbx_seq_one_letter_code
_entity_poly.pdbx_strand_id
1 'polypeptide(L)'
;MDTLNGFEELSVDKEHSQVKVPMGLVELVFNARYFIKGGEIGYCGLLINSIKGRGLTGRLAAAAAKKYIGRTIFCFISKTCEGKKLITVPALFEKEPAFDEKLDLSDLIINAYYHNDFKRSVEEVHTEHLTASTGKQILNDRDDLKKSLLELPGKGIEILKSYR
;
A
#
# COMPACT_ATOMS: atom_id res chain seq x y z
N MET A 1 9.95 -8.69 -9.97
CA MET A 1 9.43 -8.57 -8.60
C MET A 1 9.08 -9.97 -8.20
N ASP A 2 9.79 -10.49 -7.22
CA ASP A 2 9.61 -11.87 -6.78
C ASP A 2 8.29 -11.96 -6.02
N THR A 3 7.51 -12.99 -6.34
CA THR A 3 6.22 -13.23 -5.70
C THR A 3 6.48 -14.03 -4.42
N LEU A 4 5.82 -13.66 -3.33
CA LEU A 4 5.92 -14.43 -2.09
C LEU A 4 5.45 -15.87 -2.30
N ASN A 5 6.11 -16.82 -1.67
CA ASN A 5 5.74 -18.23 -1.80
C ASN A 5 4.29 -18.46 -1.31
N GLY A 6 3.51 -19.18 -2.12
CA GLY A 6 2.10 -19.46 -1.86
C GLY A 6 1.15 -18.30 -2.19
N PHE A 7 1.65 -17.18 -2.72
CA PHE A 7 0.80 -16.13 -3.28
C PHE A 7 0.65 -16.31 -4.79
N GLU A 8 -0.56 -16.07 -5.29
CA GLU A 8 -0.84 -16.00 -6.71
C GLU A 8 -1.06 -14.55 -7.14
N GLU A 9 -0.63 -14.21 -8.35
CA GLU A 9 -0.87 -12.89 -8.93
C GLU A 9 -2.27 -12.81 -9.55
N LEU A 10 -2.96 -11.70 -9.28
CA LEU A 10 -4.25 -11.40 -9.86
C LEU A 10 -4.08 -10.62 -11.16
N SER A 11 -4.74 -11.10 -12.21
CA SER A 11 -4.97 -10.29 -13.41
C SER A 11 -6.00 -9.22 -13.11
N VAL A 12 -5.66 -7.97 -13.43
CA VAL A 12 -6.51 -6.79 -13.22
C VAL A 12 -6.63 -6.00 -14.51
N ASP A 13 -7.69 -5.20 -14.61
CA ASP A 13 -7.86 -4.28 -15.73
C ASP A 13 -6.84 -3.12 -15.69
N LYS A 14 -6.86 -2.30 -16.74
CA LYS A 14 -5.95 -1.15 -16.84
C LYS A 14 -6.16 -0.12 -15.73
N GLU A 15 -7.38 0.07 -15.27
CA GLU A 15 -7.73 1.06 -14.25
C GLU A 15 -7.08 0.71 -12.91
N HIS A 16 -7.15 -0.56 -12.52
CA HIS A 16 -6.53 -1.04 -11.29
C HIS A 16 -5.01 -1.21 -11.44
N SER A 17 -4.49 -1.38 -12.65
CA SER A 17 -3.03 -1.53 -12.90
C SER A 17 -2.23 -0.23 -12.78
N GLN A 18 -2.88 0.93 -12.87
CA GLN A 18 -2.22 2.24 -12.77
C GLN A 18 -2.92 3.14 -11.76
N VAL A 19 -2.20 3.48 -10.69
CA VAL A 19 -2.74 4.31 -9.61
C VAL A 19 -2.02 5.66 -9.59
N LYS A 20 -2.79 6.75 -9.58
CA LYS A 20 -2.24 8.12 -9.54
C LYS A 20 -2.50 8.76 -8.19
N VAL A 21 -1.46 9.35 -7.62
CA VAL A 21 -1.49 9.84 -6.24
C VAL A 21 -1.01 11.28 -6.20
N PRO A 22 -1.92 12.25 -6.06
CA PRO A 22 -1.51 13.60 -5.77
C PRO A 22 -0.99 13.69 -4.33
N MET A 23 0.25 14.15 -4.16
CA MET A 23 0.91 14.49 -2.90
C MET A 23 1.38 15.95 -2.96
N GLY A 24 0.59 16.86 -2.41
CA GLY A 24 0.88 18.30 -2.47
C GLY A 24 0.98 18.81 -3.91
N LEU A 25 2.15 19.32 -4.32
CA LEU A 25 2.42 19.82 -5.67
C LEU A 25 2.88 18.74 -6.66
N VAL A 26 2.91 17.48 -6.23
CA VAL A 26 3.45 16.33 -6.97
C VAL A 26 2.35 15.30 -7.21
N GLU A 27 2.38 14.59 -8.32
CA GLU A 27 1.60 13.41 -8.65
C GLU A 27 2.55 12.24 -8.86
N LEU A 28 2.41 11.20 -8.04
CA LEU A 28 3.09 9.93 -8.21
C LEU A 28 2.21 9.01 -9.08
N VAL A 29 2.81 8.39 -10.08
CA VAL A 29 2.15 7.37 -10.89
C VAL A 29 2.75 6.02 -10.54
N PHE A 30 1.91 5.13 -10.02
CA PHE A 30 2.27 3.77 -9.65
C PHE A 30 1.74 2.77 -10.67
N ASN A 31 2.54 1.76 -10.96
CA ASN A 31 2.04 0.53 -11.56
C ASN A 31 1.76 -0.44 -10.42
N ALA A 32 0.51 -0.87 -10.28
CA ALA A 32 0.07 -1.75 -9.22
C ALA A 32 0.00 -3.20 -9.71
N ARG A 33 0.49 -4.11 -8.88
CA ARG A 33 0.34 -5.57 -9.04
C ARG A 33 -0.25 -6.13 -7.76
N TYR A 34 -1.15 -7.10 -7.87
CA TYR A 34 -1.95 -7.59 -6.75
C TYR A 34 -1.76 -9.09 -6.60
N PHE A 35 -1.70 -9.54 -5.35
CA PHE A 35 -1.38 -10.92 -5.03
C PHE A 35 -2.23 -11.38 -3.86
N ILE A 36 -2.66 -12.64 -3.86
CA ILE A 36 -3.45 -13.22 -2.78
C ILE A 36 -2.92 -14.60 -2.39
N LYS A 37 -3.12 -14.96 -1.13
CA LYS A 37 -2.88 -16.31 -0.60
C LYS A 37 -4.19 -16.85 -0.05
N GLY A 38 -4.85 -17.71 -0.82
CA GLY A 38 -6.17 -18.23 -0.49
C GLY A 38 -7.20 -17.10 -0.40
N GLY A 39 -7.88 -16.99 0.75
CA GLY A 39 -8.76 -15.87 1.10
C GLY A 39 -8.38 -15.16 2.39
N GLU A 40 -7.17 -15.40 2.92
CA GLU A 40 -6.74 -14.90 4.22
C GLU A 40 -5.96 -13.59 4.10
N ILE A 41 -4.98 -13.55 3.20
CA ILE A 41 -4.02 -12.44 3.07
C ILE A 41 -3.89 -12.02 1.62
N GLY A 42 -3.97 -10.71 1.37
CA GLY A 42 -3.67 -10.09 0.08
C GLY A 42 -2.59 -9.04 0.22
N TYR A 43 -1.85 -8.78 -0.85
CA TYR A 43 -0.96 -7.63 -0.93
C TYR A 43 -0.91 -7.03 -2.32
N CYS A 44 -0.56 -5.75 -2.38
CA CYS A 44 -0.23 -5.08 -3.63
C CYS A 44 1.17 -4.48 -3.58
N GLY A 45 1.88 -4.64 -4.70
CA GLY A 45 3.13 -3.95 -4.98
C GLY A 45 2.85 -2.74 -5.85
N LEU A 46 3.16 -1.55 -5.34
CA LEU A 46 3.00 -0.28 -6.02
C LEU A 46 4.38 0.21 -6.50
N LEU A 47 4.71 -0.05 -7.76
CA LEU A 47 5.96 0.37 -8.37
C LEU A 47 5.86 1.84 -8.79
N ILE A 48 6.73 2.69 -8.26
CA ILE A 48 6.81 4.10 -8.65
C ILE A 48 7.37 4.18 -10.07
N ASN A 49 6.48 4.50 -11.02
CA ASN A 49 6.80 4.54 -12.45
C ASN A 49 7.18 5.96 -12.90
N SER A 50 6.48 6.98 -12.39
CA SER A 50 6.83 8.38 -12.67
C SER A 50 6.41 9.33 -11.56
N ILE A 51 7.05 10.50 -11.57
CA ILE A 51 6.78 11.61 -10.65
C ILE A 51 6.56 12.84 -11.51
N LYS A 52 5.39 13.45 -11.41
CA LYS A 52 5.06 14.72 -12.06
C LYS A 52 4.84 15.77 -10.99
N GLY A 53 5.19 17.02 -11.21
CA GLY A 53 4.85 18.05 -10.22
C GLY A 53 4.95 19.45 -10.76
N ARG A 54 4.14 20.35 -10.21
CA ARG A 54 4.14 21.77 -10.59
C ARG A 54 5.45 22.39 -10.09
N GLY A 55 6.34 22.79 -11.00
CA GLY A 55 7.66 23.33 -10.66
C GLY A 55 8.80 22.30 -10.56
N LEU A 56 8.50 21.00 -10.68
CA LEU A 56 9.51 19.94 -10.81
C LEU A 56 10.09 19.96 -12.23
N THR A 57 11.11 20.77 -12.45
CA THR A 57 11.82 20.89 -13.73
C THR A 57 13.34 20.77 -13.54
N GLY A 58 14.06 20.41 -14.60
CA GLY A 58 15.51 20.32 -14.60
C GLY A 58 16.08 19.40 -13.52
N ARG A 59 17.00 19.91 -12.70
CA ARG A 59 17.74 19.13 -11.69
C ARG A 59 16.86 18.56 -10.57
N LEU A 60 15.79 19.26 -10.19
CA LEU A 60 14.87 18.80 -9.14
C LEU A 60 14.08 17.58 -9.61
N ALA A 61 13.61 17.59 -10.86
CA ALA A 61 12.93 16.45 -11.46
C ALA A 61 13.86 15.24 -11.55
N ALA A 62 15.10 15.46 -11.99
CA ALA A 62 16.11 14.41 -12.06
C ALA A 62 16.46 13.81 -10.68
N ALA A 63 16.57 14.64 -9.64
CA ALA A 63 16.85 14.19 -8.28
C ALA A 63 15.70 13.36 -7.68
N ALA A 64 14.46 13.82 -7.85
CA ALA A 64 13.28 13.08 -7.40
C ALA A 64 13.12 11.75 -8.16
N ALA A 65 13.27 11.79 -9.49
CA ALA A 65 13.26 10.59 -10.33
C ALA A 65 14.30 9.57 -9.87
N LYS A 66 15.55 10.00 -9.66
CA LYS A 66 16.64 9.13 -9.17
C LYS A 66 16.36 8.53 -7.80
N LYS A 67 15.67 9.26 -6.92
CA LYS A 67 15.39 8.81 -5.55
C LYS A 67 14.27 7.77 -5.51
N TYR A 68 13.18 7.98 -6.24
CA TYR A 68 11.95 7.21 -6.05
C TYR A 68 11.54 6.32 -7.23
N ILE A 69 11.86 6.66 -8.49
CA ILE A 69 11.45 5.81 -9.63
C ILE A 69 12.15 4.45 -9.55
N GLY A 70 11.40 3.39 -9.81
CA GLY A 70 11.87 2.00 -9.69
C GLY A 70 11.78 1.43 -8.27
N ARG A 71 11.41 2.24 -7.28
CA ARG A 71 11.10 1.75 -5.92
C ARG A 71 9.69 1.18 -5.87
N THR A 72 9.50 0.17 -5.03
CA THR A 72 8.20 -0.45 -4.80
C THR A 72 7.76 -0.22 -3.36
N ILE A 73 6.49 0.11 -3.21
CA ILE A 73 5.79 0.13 -1.93
C ILE A 73 4.95 -1.15 -1.83
N PHE A 74 4.94 -1.78 -0.66
CA PHE A 74 4.11 -2.96 -0.41
C PHE A 74 3.02 -2.62 0.58
N CYS A 75 1.78 -2.94 0.23
CA CYS A 75 0.65 -2.82 1.13
C CYS A 75 0.01 -4.19 1.31
N PHE A 76 -0.24 -4.61 2.55
CA PHE A 76 -0.92 -5.87 2.87
C PHE A 76 -2.30 -5.60 3.45
N ILE A 77 -3.21 -6.54 3.24
CA ILE A 77 -4.55 -6.53 3.81
C ILE A 77 -4.99 -7.94 4.22
N SER A 78 -5.63 -8.02 5.37
CA SER A 78 -6.39 -9.18 5.85
C SER A 78 -7.70 -8.68 6.45
N LYS A 79 -8.73 -9.54 6.51
CA LYS A 79 -9.99 -9.23 7.20
C LYS A 79 -10.10 -10.07 8.45
N THR A 80 -10.43 -9.45 9.57
CA THR A 80 -10.68 -10.17 10.82
C THR A 80 -12.10 -10.73 10.83
N CYS A 81 -12.34 -11.79 11.61
CA CYS A 81 -13.70 -12.32 11.83
C CYS A 81 -14.65 -11.31 12.49
N GLU A 82 -14.10 -10.26 13.14
CA GLU A 82 -14.86 -9.13 13.70
C GLU A 82 -15.30 -8.12 12.61
N GLY A 83 -14.96 -8.36 11.35
CA GLY A 83 -15.33 -7.51 10.22
C GLY A 83 -14.33 -6.40 9.89
N LYS A 84 -13.29 -6.23 10.71
CA LYS A 84 -12.28 -5.16 10.51
C LYS A 84 -11.24 -5.55 9.46
N LYS A 85 -10.74 -4.57 8.73
CA LYS A 85 -9.65 -4.73 7.74
C LYS A 85 -8.32 -4.37 8.40
N LEU A 86 -7.48 -5.37 8.65
CA LEU A 86 -6.09 -5.16 9.04
C LEU A 86 -5.29 -4.80 7.80
N ILE A 87 -4.73 -3.60 7.76
CA ILE A 87 -3.85 -3.16 6.68
C ILE A 87 -2.43 -2.97 7.20
N THR A 88 -1.44 -3.24 6.36
CA THR A 88 -0.04 -2.85 6.62
C THR A 88 0.46 -1.98 5.48
N VAL A 89 0.84 -0.76 5.80
CA VAL A 89 1.16 0.31 4.82
C VAL A 89 2.44 1.06 5.23
N PRO A 90 3.18 1.69 4.31
CA PRO A 90 4.35 2.46 4.69
C PRO A 90 3.97 3.70 5.52
N ALA A 91 4.72 3.99 6.57
CA ALA A 91 4.74 5.32 7.17
C ALA A 91 5.50 6.25 6.22
N LEU A 92 4.80 7.15 5.51
CA LEU A 92 5.44 8.12 4.60
C LEU A 92 6.16 9.24 5.34
N PHE A 93 5.88 9.43 6.62
CA PHE A 93 6.49 10.46 7.46
C PHE A 93 7.14 9.80 8.69
N GLU A 94 8.22 10.39 9.18
CA GLU A 94 8.96 9.92 10.37
C GLU A 94 8.20 10.17 11.70
N LYS A 95 6.99 10.74 11.63
CA LYS A 95 6.12 11.00 12.78
C LYS A 95 4.90 10.08 12.76
N GLU A 96 4.37 9.79 13.94
CA GLU A 96 3.08 9.09 14.08
C GLU A 96 1.98 9.85 13.33
N PRO A 97 1.07 9.14 12.62
CA PRO A 97 -0.04 9.78 11.93
C PRO A 97 -0.93 10.56 12.90
N ALA A 98 -1.21 11.82 12.58
CA ALA A 98 -2.39 12.52 13.07
C ALA A 98 -3.43 12.54 11.93
N PHE A 99 -4.41 11.63 12.00
CA PHE A 99 -5.47 11.54 10.99
C PHE A 99 -6.46 12.71 11.11
N ASP A 100 -6.91 13.24 9.97
CA ASP A 100 -8.01 14.22 9.93
C ASP A 100 -9.32 13.52 10.34
N GLU A 101 -10.07 14.11 11.28
CA GLU A 101 -11.31 13.55 11.85
C GLU A 101 -12.40 13.26 10.79
N LYS A 102 -12.23 13.73 9.56
CA LYS A 102 -13.14 13.49 8.43
C LYS A 102 -12.99 12.13 7.78
N LEU A 103 -11.89 11.39 8.00
CA LEU A 103 -11.71 10.05 7.45
C LEU A 103 -12.28 9.03 8.43
N ASP A 104 -13.31 8.30 8.01
CA ASP A 104 -13.82 7.17 8.79
C ASP A 104 -12.84 5.99 8.69
N LEU A 105 -12.16 5.72 9.79
CA LEU A 105 -11.20 4.63 9.95
C LEU A 105 -11.70 3.53 10.88
N SER A 106 -12.98 3.57 11.30
CA SER A 106 -13.54 2.67 12.32
C SER A 106 -13.43 1.19 11.94
N ASP A 107 -13.53 0.89 10.64
CA ASP A 107 -13.42 -0.45 10.05
C ASP A 107 -11.97 -0.91 9.82
N LEU A 108 -10.97 -0.07 10.11
CA LEU A 108 -9.57 -0.33 9.80
C LEU A 108 -8.72 -0.55 11.06
N ILE A 109 -7.84 -1.54 10.99
CA ILE A 109 -6.70 -1.70 11.90
C ILE A 109 -5.46 -1.39 11.08
N ILE A 110 -4.81 -0.25 11.36
CA ILE A 110 -3.68 0.23 10.56
C ILE A 110 -2.38 -0.14 11.26
N ASN A 111 -1.55 -0.93 10.59
CA ASN A 111 -0.15 -1.17 10.97
C ASN A 111 0.76 -0.40 10.01
N ALA A 112 1.59 0.50 10.53
CA ALA A 112 2.50 1.29 9.70
C ALA A 112 3.93 0.74 9.83
N TYR A 113 4.62 0.54 8.71
CA TYR A 113 6.04 0.19 8.71
C TYR A 113 6.89 1.37 8.23
N TYR A 114 8.00 1.65 8.90
CA TYR A 114 8.90 2.72 8.46
C TYR A 114 9.63 2.32 7.19
N HIS A 115 9.42 3.10 6.13
CA HIS A 115 10.03 2.90 4.84
C HIS A 115 11.52 3.31 4.93
N ASN A 116 12.42 2.35 5.08
CA ASN A 116 13.86 2.58 4.94
C ASN A 116 14.16 2.97 3.47
N ASP A 117 13.87 4.22 3.06
CA ASP A 117 13.87 4.71 1.67
C ASP A 117 13.07 3.83 0.67
N PHE A 118 11.95 3.23 1.09
CA PHE A 118 11.22 2.25 0.27
C PHE A 118 12.06 1.05 -0.17
N LYS A 119 13.07 0.66 0.62
CA LYS A 119 13.93 -0.51 0.35
C LYS A 119 13.48 -1.78 1.07
N ARG A 120 12.42 -1.71 1.90
CA ARG A 120 11.87 -2.89 2.57
C ARG A 120 11.42 -3.91 1.54
N SER A 121 11.85 -5.15 1.68
CA SER A 121 11.43 -6.25 0.80
C SER A 121 9.98 -6.65 1.10
N VAL A 122 9.38 -7.39 0.17
CA VAL A 122 8.01 -7.89 0.35
C VAL A 122 7.91 -8.87 1.52
N GLU A 123 8.97 -9.65 1.77
CA GLU A 123 9.10 -10.58 2.90
C GLU A 123 9.15 -9.87 4.25
N GLU A 124 9.89 -8.75 4.32
CA GLU A 124 9.96 -7.94 5.54
C GLU A 124 8.57 -7.38 5.89
N VAL A 125 7.88 -6.78 4.93
CA VAL A 125 6.54 -6.20 5.15
C VAL A 125 5.50 -7.30 5.44
N HIS A 126 5.61 -8.46 4.81
CA HIS A 126 4.78 -9.61 5.14
C HIS A 126 4.97 -10.06 6.59
N THR A 127 6.21 -10.08 7.08
CA THR A 127 6.51 -10.42 8.48
C THR A 127 5.91 -9.42 9.46
N GLU A 128 5.97 -8.12 9.14
CA GLU A 128 5.27 -7.07 9.91
C GLU A 128 3.75 -7.30 9.92
N HIS A 129 3.17 -7.65 8.78
CA HIS A 129 1.74 -7.94 8.67
C HIS A 129 1.33 -9.16 9.49
N LEU A 130 2.09 -10.25 9.41
CA LEU A 130 1.84 -11.46 10.20
C LEU A 130 1.96 -11.17 11.70
N THR A 131 2.97 -10.39 12.10
CA THR A 131 3.12 -9.97 13.49
C THR A 131 1.89 -9.18 13.97
N ALA A 132 1.42 -8.22 13.17
CA ALA A 132 0.21 -7.45 13.46
C ALA A 132 -1.07 -8.32 13.47
N SER A 133 -1.10 -9.43 12.74
CA SER A 133 -2.20 -10.39 12.73
C SER A 133 -2.22 -11.33 13.96
N THR A 134 -1.14 -11.38 14.74
CA THR A 134 -1.03 -12.27 15.90
C THR A 134 -2.18 -12.05 16.89
N GLY A 135 -2.80 -13.15 17.32
CA GLY A 135 -3.94 -13.14 18.23
C GLY A 135 -5.28 -12.73 17.60
N LYS A 136 -5.31 -12.45 16.30
CA LYS A 136 -6.54 -12.13 15.55
C LYS A 136 -7.00 -13.35 14.76
N GLN A 137 -8.31 -13.58 14.75
CA GLN A 137 -8.90 -14.56 13.84
C GLN A 137 -9.09 -13.91 12.47
N ILE A 138 -8.42 -14.47 11.45
CA ILE A 138 -8.49 -13.98 10.08
C ILE A 138 -9.57 -14.75 9.33
N LEU A 139 -10.44 -14.00 8.65
CA LEU A 139 -11.48 -14.55 7.79
C LEU A 139 -10.83 -15.09 6.51
N ASN A 140 -11.23 -16.28 6.09
CA ASN A 140 -10.83 -16.87 4.82
C ASN A 140 -11.95 -16.69 3.79
N ASP A 141 -12.03 -15.49 3.20
CA ASP A 141 -12.99 -15.14 2.16
C ASP A 141 -12.26 -14.48 0.99
N ARG A 142 -12.04 -15.27 -0.05
CA ARG A 142 -11.25 -14.86 -1.23
C ARG A 142 -11.92 -13.74 -2.03
N ASP A 143 -13.23 -13.78 -2.20
CA ASP A 143 -13.93 -12.82 -3.05
C ASP A 143 -14.02 -11.45 -2.37
N ASP A 144 -14.30 -11.43 -1.07
CA ASP A 144 -14.29 -10.21 -0.27
C ASP A 144 -12.87 -9.63 -0.13
N LEU A 145 -11.87 -10.49 0.08
CA LEU A 145 -10.47 -10.09 0.12
C LEU A 145 -10.04 -9.48 -1.21
N LYS A 146 -10.38 -10.10 -2.34
CA LYS A 146 -10.06 -9.58 -3.67
C LYS A 146 -10.65 -8.19 -3.89
N LYS A 147 -11.92 -7.97 -3.56
CA LYS A 147 -12.55 -6.64 -3.64
C LYS A 147 -11.80 -5.61 -2.78
N SER A 148 -11.55 -5.97 -1.52
CA SER A 148 -10.86 -5.09 -0.57
C SER A 148 -9.43 -4.77 -1.00
N LEU A 149 -8.74 -5.73 -1.62
CA LEU A 149 -7.37 -5.58 -2.11
C LEU A 149 -7.28 -4.63 -3.32
N LEU A 150 -8.26 -4.67 -4.23
CA LEU A 150 -8.32 -3.76 -5.38
C LEU A 150 -8.58 -2.30 -4.95
N GLU A 151 -9.32 -2.11 -3.87
CA GLU A 151 -9.56 -0.78 -3.26
C GLU A 151 -8.38 -0.29 -2.41
N LEU A 152 -7.48 -1.20 -1.99
CA LEU A 152 -6.41 -0.91 -1.03
C LEU A 152 -5.49 0.22 -1.47
N PRO A 153 -5.06 0.34 -2.74
CA PRO A 153 -4.27 1.49 -3.16
C PRO A 153 -5.01 2.79 -2.92
N GLY A 154 -6.28 2.90 -3.36
CA GLY A 154 -7.09 4.11 -3.19
C GLY A 154 -7.23 4.51 -1.72
N LYS A 155 -7.66 3.57 -0.86
CA LYS A 155 -7.80 3.81 0.59
C LYS A 155 -6.48 4.06 1.28
N GLY A 156 -5.44 3.29 0.93
CA GLY A 156 -4.08 3.48 1.42
C GLY A 156 -3.56 4.87 1.08
N ILE A 157 -3.82 5.38 -0.11
CA ILE A 157 -3.47 6.73 -0.53
C ILE A 157 -4.21 7.80 0.29
N GLU A 158 -5.49 7.63 0.55
CA GLU A 158 -6.26 8.56 1.38
C GLU A 158 -5.77 8.58 2.82
N ILE A 159 -5.44 7.40 3.35
CA ILE A 159 -4.79 7.25 4.66
C ILE A 159 -3.46 8.01 4.64
N LEU A 160 -2.61 7.79 3.63
CA LEU A 160 -1.32 8.46 3.45
C LEU A 160 -1.42 9.98 3.29
N LYS A 161 -2.45 10.50 2.61
CA LYS A 161 -2.72 11.95 2.50
C LYS A 161 -3.22 12.57 3.81
N SER A 162 -3.86 11.75 4.65
CA SER A 162 -4.39 12.18 5.94
C SER A 162 -3.31 12.27 7.02
N TYR A 163 -2.07 11.82 6.76
CA TYR A 163 -0.94 12.10 7.64
C TYR A 163 -0.58 13.60 7.56
N ARG A 164 -0.64 14.29 8.69
CA ARG A 164 -0.13 15.67 8.87
C ARG A 164 1.25 15.69 9.49
#